data_AF-A0A379SPQ6-F1
#
_entry.id   AF-A0A379SPQ6-F1
#
_cell.length_a   1.000
_cell.length_b   1.000
_cell.length_c   1.000
_cell.angle_alpha   90.00
_cell.angle_beta   90.00
_cell.angle_gamma   90.00
#
_symmetry.space_group_name_H-M   'P 1'
#
loop_
_entity.id
_entity.type
_entity.pdbx_description
1 polymer ?
#
loop_
_entity_poly.entity_id
_entity_poly.type
_entity_poly.pdbx_seq_one_letter_code
_entity_poly.pdbx_strand_id
1 'polypeptide(L)'
;MPAALMWISVFLIRGVLFLRGSILLAVYINGEFIIRQNIHFIRSLKGGDPFPCLSAKDTAALGINYTSEENSVCQVPENLPDFLWKTDMNSRRLSLTLPQLYLQNNDYFTTSPRSWQAGEPALLMNYDYSYSDTRSGEQTDTSQYLGLQGGVNLLGWRLRNESTWSRTDSRESPLSSLRTYIQRDYAWGQGGGVYGRAGVE
;
A
#
# COMPACT_ATOMS: atom_id res chain seq x y z
N MET A 1 -21.76 42.03 -32.82
CA MET A 1 -21.46 40.85 -31.98
C MET A 1 -19.95 40.75 -31.84
N PRO A 2 -19.31 41.04 -30.69
CA PRO A 2 -17.94 40.61 -30.46
C PRO A 2 -17.92 39.34 -29.59
N ALA A 3 -17.09 38.40 -30.02
CA ALA A 3 -16.85 37.12 -29.39
C ALA A 3 -16.17 37.28 -28.01
N ALA A 4 -16.61 36.45 -27.07
CA ALA A 4 -16.05 36.38 -25.72
C ALA A 4 -14.61 35.86 -25.76
N LEU A 5 -13.65 36.73 -25.44
CA LEU A 5 -12.29 36.35 -25.09
C LEU A 5 -12.29 35.77 -23.68
N MET A 6 -12.12 34.45 -23.58
CA MET A 6 -11.94 33.73 -22.33
C MET A 6 -10.54 34.02 -21.78
N TRP A 7 -10.45 34.78 -20.68
CA TRP A 7 -9.18 35.10 -20.03
C TRP A 7 -8.61 33.86 -19.31
N ILE A 8 -7.54 33.26 -19.87
CA ILE A 8 -6.75 32.25 -19.17
C ILE A 8 -5.79 33.00 -18.24
N SER A 9 -6.05 32.99 -16.93
CA SER A 9 -5.12 33.53 -15.94
C SER A 9 -3.93 32.58 -15.77
N VAL A 10 -2.78 32.95 -16.32
CA VAL A 10 -1.48 32.29 -16.09
C VAL A 10 -0.74 33.05 -14.99
N PHE A 11 -0.20 32.34 -14.00
CA PHE A 11 0.61 32.95 -12.93
C PHE A 11 2.09 32.58 -13.13
N LEU A 12 2.96 33.58 -13.05
CA LEU A 12 4.43 33.46 -13.19
C LEU A 12 5.11 34.01 -11.93
N ILE A 13 5.80 33.15 -11.18
CA ILE A 13 6.80 33.56 -10.17
C ILE A 13 8.00 32.61 -10.28
N ARG A 14 9.21 33.17 -10.43
CA ARG A 14 10.52 32.46 -10.55
C ARG A 14 10.69 31.48 -11.72
N GLY A 15 10.14 31.81 -12.90
CA GLY A 15 10.46 31.09 -14.14
C GLY A 15 9.78 29.73 -14.32
N VAL A 16 8.88 29.33 -13.43
CA VAL A 16 8.05 28.12 -13.59
C VAL A 16 6.62 28.53 -13.92
N LEU A 17 6.10 28.03 -15.03
CA LEU A 17 4.69 28.18 -15.42
C LEU A 17 3.83 27.33 -14.48
N PHE A 18 3.08 27.97 -13.59
CA PHE A 18 1.98 27.33 -12.88
C PHE A 18 0.69 27.57 -13.67
N LEU A 19 0.38 26.62 -14.55
CA LEU A 19 -0.97 26.54 -15.10
C LEU A 19 -1.93 26.21 -13.95
N ARG A 20 -3.11 26.85 -13.91
CA ARG A 20 -4.22 26.39 -13.05
C ARG A 20 -4.37 24.88 -13.24
N GLY A 21 -4.11 24.10 -12.20
CA GLY A 21 -4.20 22.65 -12.31
C GLY A 21 -3.47 21.91 -11.20
N SER A 22 -3.85 20.65 -11.03
CA SER A 22 -3.22 19.74 -10.08
C SER A 22 -1.92 19.19 -10.65
N ILE A 23 -0.87 19.12 -9.82
CA ILE A 23 0.46 18.64 -10.22
C ILE A 23 0.83 17.42 -9.39
N LEU A 24 1.33 16.36 -10.04
CA LEU A 24 1.83 15.17 -9.36
C LEU A 24 3.16 15.48 -8.66
N LEU A 25 3.15 15.47 -7.33
CA LEU A 25 4.32 15.76 -6.49
C LEU A 25 4.54 14.66 -5.45
N ALA A 26 5.81 14.45 -5.08
CA ALA A 26 6.15 13.71 -3.88
C ALA A 26 5.96 14.62 -2.66
N VAL A 27 5.03 14.26 -1.78
CA VAL A 27 4.70 15.03 -0.60
C VAL A 27 5.50 14.52 0.59
N TYR A 28 6.21 15.43 1.24
CA TYR A 28 6.96 15.19 2.45
C TYR A 28 6.35 15.99 3.60
N ILE A 29 6.19 15.37 4.77
CA ILE A 29 5.74 16.03 6.00
C ILE A 29 6.86 15.95 7.03
N ASN A 30 7.27 17.09 7.59
CA ASN A 30 8.34 17.18 8.59
C ASN A 30 9.64 16.44 8.20
N GLY A 31 9.92 16.39 6.89
CA GLY A 31 11.10 15.72 6.32
C GLY A 31 10.88 14.27 5.87
N GLU A 32 9.77 13.63 6.24
CA GLU A 32 9.45 12.25 5.89
C GLU A 32 8.64 12.16 4.61
N PHE A 33 8.96 11.19 3.73
CA PHE A 33 8.17 10.94 2.53
C PHE A 33 6.84 10.25 2.90
N ILE A 34 5.72 10.81 2.46
CA ILE A 34 4.39 10.27 2.76
C ILE A 34 3.81 9.56 1.54
N ILE A 35 3.58 10.30 0.46
CA ILE A 35 2.93 9.78 -0.76
C ILE A 35 3.25 10.64 -1.98
N ARG A 36 3.11 10.08 -3.18
CA ARG A 36 3.02 10.85 -4.43
C ARG A 36 1.56 11.02 -4.82
N GLN A 37 1.11 12.27 -4.93
CA GLN A 37 -0.26 12.55 -5.36
C GLN A 37 -0.37 13.88 -6.11
N ASN A 38 -1.49 14.05 -6.80
CA ASN A 38 -1.82 15.30 -7.48
C ASN A 38 -2.25 16.34 -6.45
N ILE A 39 -1.46 17.41 -6.30
CA ILE A 39 -1.76 18.52 -5.41
C ILE A 39 -2.29 19.69 -6.22
N HIS A 40 -3.43 20.23 -5.81
CA HIS A 40 -4.00 21.43 -6.40
C HIS A 40 -3.37 22.69 -5.79
N PHE A 41 -2.93 23.62 -6.63
CA PHE A 41 -2.34 24.87 -6.18
C PHE A 41 -3.28 26.05 -6.43
N ILE A 42 -3.38 26.95 -5.45
CA ILE A 42 -4.10 28.23 -5.56
C ILE A 42 -3.15 29.40 -5.36
N ARG A 43 -3.62 30.60 -5.65
CA ARG A 43 -2.85 31.82 -5.41
C ARG A 43 -2.62 31.98 -3.89
N SER A 44 -1.36 32.16 -3.50
CA SER A 44 -0.99 32.48 -2.12
C SER A 44 -1.53 33.86 -1.73
N LEU A 45 -2.10 33.95 -0.53
CA LEU A 45 -2.54 35.18 0.12
C LEU A 45 -1.36 36.04 0.59
N LYS A 46 -0.22 35.39 0.93
CA LYS A 46 1.03 36.06 1.35
C LYS A 46 1.87 36.55 0.17
N GLY A 47 1.51 36.15 -1.05
CA GLY A 47 2.34 36.37 -2.25
C GLY A 47 3.55 35.43 -2.28
N GLY A 48 4.13 35.25 -3.46
CA GLY A 48 5.19 34.25 -3.68
C GLY A 48 4.65 32.96 -4.29
N ASP A 49 5.28 31.82 -3.99
CA ASP A 49 4.92 30.58 -4.67
C ASP A 49 3.46 30.17 -4.38
N PRO A 50 2.81 29.44 -5.29
CA PRO A 50 1.42 29.02 -5.11
C PRO A 50 1.21 28.17 -3.86
N PHE A 51 0.07 28.38 -3.20
CA PHE A 51 -0.32 27.67 -1.99
C PHE A 51 -0.86 26.27 -2.33
N PRO A 52 -0.37 25.18 -1.71
CA PRO A 52 -0.93 23.84 -1.88
C PRO A 52 -2.28 23.73 -1.15
N CYS A 53 -3.37 23.80 -1.91
CA CYS A 53 -4.72 23.65 -1.39
C CYS A 53 -5.02 22.16 -1.13
N LEU A 54 -4.98 21.75 0.14
CA LEU A 54 -5.27 20.38 0.55
C LEU A 54 -6.78 20.22 0.80
N SER A 55 -7.42 19.33 0.06
CA SER A 55 -8.82 18.96 0.30
C SER A 55 -8.97 18.04 1.52
N ALA A 56 -10.22 17.75 1.90
CA ALA A 56 -10.52 16.74 2.94
C ALA A 56 -9.97 15.36 2.59
N LYS A 57 -9.94 15.02 1.30
CA LYS A 57 -9.33 13.78 0.82
C LYS A 57 -7.81 13.80 0.97
N ASP A 58 -7.18 14.93 0.65
CA ASP A 58 -5.72 15.06 0.70
C ASP A 58 -5.22 15.06 2.15
N THR A 59 -5.86 15.81 3.04
CA THR A 59 -5.54 15.81 4.48
C THR A 59 -5.67 14.42 5.09
N ALA A 60 -6.76 13.70 4.79
CA ALA A 60 -6.94 12.32 5.22
C ALA A 60 -5.92 11.35 4.61
N ALA A 61 -5.38 11.63 3.42
CA ALA A 61 -4.31 10.83 2.80
C ALA A 61 -2.93 11.12 3.35
N LEU A 62 -2.72 12.36 3.80
CA LEU A 62 -1.48 12.84 4.37
C LEU A 62 -1.40 12.63 5.89
N GLY A 63 -2.44 12.08 6.52
CA GLY A 63 -2.50 11.91 7.97
C GLY A 63 -2.57 13.25 8.71
N ILE A 64 -3.13 14.29 8.09
CA ILE A 64 -3.31 15.60 8.70
C ILE A 64 -4.68 15.62 9.36
N ASN A 65 -4.71 15.78 10.69
CA ASN A 65 -5.91 15.98 11.48
C ASN A 65 -6.14 17.48 11.71
N TYR A 66 -6.74 18.12 10.73
CA TYR A 66 -7.19 19.50 10.85
C TYR A 66 -8.55 19.62 10.19
N THR A 67 -9.52 20.20 10.90
CA THR A 67 -10.86 20.47 10.39
C THR A 67 -11.01 21.98 10.28
N SER A 68 -11.16 22.50 9.07
CA SER A 68 -11.52 23.90 8.86
C SER A 68 -13.02 24.13 9.05
N GLU A 69 -13.42 25.39 8.96
CA GLU A 69 -14.82 25.80 8.93
C GLU A 69 -15.59 25.16 7.76
N GLU A 70 -16.90 24.98 7.96
CA GLU A 70 -17.81 24.42 6.95
C GLU A 70 -17.69 25.18 5.62
N ASN A 71 -17.55 24.43 4.52
CA ASN A 71 -17.45 24.91 3.13
C ASN A 71 -16.12 25.51 2.66
N SER A 72 -15.01 25.37 3.41
CA SER A 72 -13.70 25.77 2.87
C SER A 72 -13.24 24.79 1.77
N VAL A 73 -12.80 25.32 0.62
CA VAL A 73 -12.22 24.53 -0.48
C VAL A 73 -10.86 23.91 -0.10
N CYS A 74 -10.08 24.62 0.73
CA CYS A 74 -8.82 24.15 1.29
C CYS A 74 -9.00 23.91 2.78
N GLN A 75 -8.81 22.67 3.22
CA GLN A 75 -8.96 22.28 4.62
C GLN A 75 -7.87 22.86 5.50
N VAL A 76 -6.64 22.92 5.03
CA VAL A 76 -5.55 23.56 5.78
C VAL A 76 -5.42 25.00 5.30
N PRO A 77 -5.63 26.01 6.16
CA PRO A 77 -5.53 27.40 5.74
C PRO A 77 -4.07 27.86 5.69
N GLU A 78 -3.75 28.78 4.78
CA GLU A 78 -2.37 29.26 4.56
C GLU A 78 -1.78 30.02 5.76
N ASN A 79 -2.64 30.57 6.61
CA ASN A 79 -2.29 31.30 7.82
C ASN A 79 -2.29 30.43 9.08
N LEU A 80 -2.37 29.10 8.96
CA LEU A 80 -2.24 28.21 10.11
C LEU A 80 -0.87 28.45 10.80
N PRO A 81 -0.83 28.63 12.14
CA PRO A 81 0.42 28.83 12.86
C PRO A 81 1.38 27.66 12.63
N ASP A 82 2.65 27.99 12.39
CA ASP A 82 3.73 27.03 12.14
C ASP A 82 3.51 26.07 10.95
N PHE A 83 2.53 26.36 10.08
CA PHE A 83 2.38 25.69 8.80
C PHE A 83 3.28 26.34 7.76
N LEU A 84 4.33 25.63 7.36
CA LEU A 84 5.22 26.05 6.29
C LEU A 84 5.09 25.07 5.12
N TRP A 85 5.16 25.61 3.90
CA TRP A 85 5.25 24.80 2.70
C TRP A 85 6.43 25.26 1.86
N LYS A 86 6.98 24.34 1.07
CA LYS A 86 7.96 24.65 0.02
C LYS A 86 7.78 23.69 -1.15
N THR A 87 7.56 24.24 -2.34
CA THR A 87 7.44 23.47 -3.57
C THR A 87 8.74 23.59 -4.35
N ASP A 88 9.41 22.46 -4.55
CA ASP A 88 10.55 22.36 -5.45
C ASP A 88 10.12 21.63 -6.72
N MET A 89 9.95 22.40 -7.79
CA MET A 89 9.49 21.89 -9.08
C MET A 89 10.58 21.11 -9.84
N ASN A 90 11.86 21.33 -9.54
CA ASN A 90 12.96 20.58 -10.16
C ASN A 90 12.97 19.14 -9.66
N SER A 91 12.79 18.95 -8.35
CA SER A 91 12.70 17.61 -7.74
C SER A 91 11.27 17.06 -7.65
N ARG A 92 10.27 17.81 -8.14
CA ARG A 92 8.83 17.51 -8.02
C ARG A 92 8.44 17.15 -6.58
N ARG A 93 8.91 17.96 -5.63
CA ARG A 93 8.76 17.75 -4.20
C ARG A 93 7.94 18.87 -3.58
N LEU A 94 6.91 18.49 -2.82
CA LEU A 94 6.22 19.37 -1.89
C LEU A 94 6.68 19.02 -0.47
N SER A 95 7.30 19.97 0.22
CA SER A 95 7.66 19.81 1.63
C SER A 95 6.70 20.62 2.49
N LEU A 96 6.03 19.96 3.43
CA LEU A 96 5.13 20.53 4.40
C LEU A 96 5.77 20.40 5.79
N THR A 97 5.77 21.49 6.55
CA THR A 97 6.16 21.49 7.95
C THR A 97 4.94 21.92 8.75
N LEU A 98 4.54 21.10 9.72
CA LEU A 98 3.40 21.40 10.58
C LEU A 98 3.61 20.85 12.00
N PRO A 99 3.02 21.51 13.02
CA PRO A 99 2.99 21.00 14.39
C PRO A 99 2.41 19.60 14.47
N GLN A 100 2.99 18.75 15.34
CA GLN A 100 2.55 17.37 15.53
C GLN A 100 1.08 17.26 15.99
N LEU A 101 0.54 18.30 16.63
CA LEU A 101 -0.87 18.32 17.07
C LEU A 101 -1.87 18.25 15.90
N TYR A 102 -1.44 18.61 14.69
CA TYR A 102 -2.25 18.51 13.47
C TYR A 102 -1.96 17.24 12.67
N LEU A 103 -1.12 16.35 13.17
CA LEU A 103 -0.87 15.05 12.57
C LEU A 103 -1.66 13.98 13.32
N GLN A 104 -2.20 13.01 12.58
CA GLN A 104 -2.72 11.80 13.17
C GLN A 104 -1.57 11.10 13.88
N ASN A 105 -1.83 10.61 15.09
CA ASN A 105 -0.87 9.77 15.80
C ASN A 105 -0.62 8.51 14.98
N ASN A 106 0.52 8.48 14.28
CA ASN A 106 1.10 7.24 13.82
C ASN A 106 1.80 6.63 15.03
N ASP A 107 1.13 5.70 15.71
CA ASP A 107 1.84 4.80 16.60
C ASP A 107 2.87 4.06 15.74
N TYR A 108 4.11 3.95 16.21
CA TYR A 108 5.24 3.34 15.47
C TYR A 108 4.94 1.93 14.92
N PHE A 109 3.91 1.26 15.44
CA PHE A 109 3.46 -0.08 15.03
C PHE A 109 2.27 -0.08 14.07
N THR A 110 1.78 1.08 13.64
CA THR A 110 0.64 1.20 12.74
C THR A 110 1.09 1.52 11.31
N THR A 111 0.87 0.58 10.40
CA THR A 111 1.05 0.83 8.96
C THR A 111 -0.30 1.24 8.38
N SER A 112 -0.35 2.38 7.69
CA SER A 112 -1.58 2.83 7.04
C SER A 112 -2.14 1.75 6.11
N PRO A 113 -3.40 1.31 6.26
CA PRO A 113 -3.97 0.30 5.37
C PRO A 113 -4.00 0.72 3.89
N ARG A 114 -3.83 2.02 3.60
CA ARG A 114 -3.73 2.52 2.22
C ARG A 114 -2.43 2.13 1.52
N SER A 115 -1.37 1.81 2.27
CA SER A 115 -0.11 1.33 1.69
C SER A 115 -0.12 -0.17 1.39
N TRP A 116 -1.13 -0.91 1.87
CA TRP A 116 -1.21 -2.35 1.69
C TRP A 116 -1.53 -2.67 0.23
N GLN A 117 -0.63 -3.40 -0.41
CA GLN A 117 -0.83 -3.89 -1.77
C GLN A 117 -1.39 -5.31 -1.71
N ALA A 118 -2.45 -5.57 -2.48
CA ALA A 118 -3.06 -6.90 -2.59
C ALA A 118 -2.17 -7.91 -3.34
N GLY A 119 -1.11 -7.43 -3.99
CA GLY A 119 -0.24 -8.19 -4.88
C GLY A 119 -0.90 -8.46 -6.24
N GLU A 120 -0.10 -9.01 -7.16
CA GLU A 120 -0.56 -9.38 -8.49
C GLU A 120 -1.18 -10.78 -8.52
N PRO A 121 -2.10 -11.05 -9.45
CA PRO A 121 -2.59 -12.40 -9.71
C PRO A 121 -1.46 -13.36 -10.05
N ALA A 122 -1.36 -14.48 -9.34
CA ALA A 122 -0.27 -15.44 -9.52
C ALA A 122 -0.70 -16.88 -9.19
N LEU A 123 -0.13 -17.83 -9.94
CA LEU A 123 -0.13 -19.26 -9.60
C LEU A 123 1.22 -19.60 -8.96
N LEU A 124 1.19 -20.34 -7.86
CA LEU A 124 2.37 -20.78 -7.10
C LEU A 124 2.38 -22.30 -7.01
N MET A 125 3.55 -22.90 -7.19
CA MET A 125 3.76 -24.33 -6.99
C MET A 125 5.17 -24.55 -6.46
N ASN A 126 5.27 -25.14 -5.28
CA ASN A 126 6.52 -25.62 -4.69
C ASN A 126 6.43 -27.13 -4.50
N TYR A 127 7.57 -27.80 -4.55
CA TYR A 127 7.69 -29.21 -4.26
C TYR A 127 8.90 -29.47 -3.37
N ASP A 128 8.78 -30.47 -2.51
CA ASP A 128 9.85 -31.00 -1.69
C ASP A 128 9.87 -32.51 -1.86
N TYR A 129 10.99 -33.06 -2.33
CA TYR A 129 11.14 -34.49 -2.54
C TYR A 129 12.34 -35.00 -1.76
N SER A 130 12.15 -36.10 -1.05
CA SER A 130 13.21 -36.76 -0.30
C SER A 130 13.18 -38.27 -0.49
N TYR A 131 14.36 -38.85 -0.46
CA TYR A 131 14.61 -40.27 -0.64
C TYR A 131 15.66 -40.71 0.37
N SER A 132 15.44 -41.84 1.03
CA SER A 132 16.38 -42.40 1.99
C SER A 132 16.41 -43.92 1.93
N ASP A 133 17.61 -44.48 2.00
CA ASP A 133 17.85 -45.92 2.17
C ASP A 133 18.49 -46.17 3.53
N THR A 134 17.88 -47.05 4.32
CA THR A 134 18.42 -47.50 5.60
C THR A 134 18.79 -48.97 5.49
N ARG A 135 20.02 -49.33 5.86
CA ARG A 135 20.48 -50.73 5.84
C ARG A 135 20.67 -51.24 7.26
N SER A 136 20.09 -52.38 7.59
CA SER A 136 20.25 -53.07 8.86
C SER A 136 20.54 -54.56 8.61
N GLY A 137 21.82 -54.94 8.67
CA GLY A 137 22.26 -56.27 8.28
C GLY A 137 22.06 -56.51 6.77
N GLU A 138 21.35 -57.56 6.40
CA GLU A 138 20.98 -57.86 5.01
C GLU A 138 19.68 -57.14 4.56
N GLN A 139 18.94 -56.55 5.50
CA GLN A 139 17.70 -55.82 5.19
C GLN A 139 18.03 -54.40 4.72
N THR A 140 17.40 -53.98 3.62
CA THR A 140 17.40 -52.59 3.16
C THR A 140 15.97 -52.09 3.17
N ASP A 141 15.75 -50.95 3.84
CA ASP A 141 14.47 -50.25 3.90
C ASP A 141 14.57 -48.92 3.15
N THR A 142 13.79 -48.80 2.08
CA THR A 142 13.68 -47.60 1.24
C THR A 142 12.50 -46.76 1.68
N SER A 143 12.68 -45.44 1.74
CA SER A 143 11.61 -44.47 2.00
C SER A 143 11.68 -43.30 1.03
N GLN A 144 10.52 -42.90 0.55
CA GLN A 144 10.32 -41.79 -0.38
C GLN A 144 9.22 -40.89 0.14
N TYR A 145 9.38 -39.59 -0.06
CA TYR A 145 8.40 -38.60 0.34
C TYR A 145 8.37 -37.45 -0.66
N LEU A 146 7.17 -36.99 -0.99
CA LEU A 146 6.90 -35.86 -1.85
C LEU A 146 5.87 -34.94 -1.16
N GLY A 147 6.29 -33.74 -0.79
CA GLY A 147 5.41 -32.63 -0.47
C GLY A 147 5.15 -31.75 -1.68
N LEU A 148 3.90 -31.36 -1.87
CA LEU A 148 3.45 -30.43 -2.89
C LEU A 148 2.70 -29.29 -2.22
N GLN A 149 3.11 -28.06 -2.53
CA GLN A 149 2.50 -26.85 -2.00
C GLN A 149 2.02 -25.99 -3.17
N GLY A 150 0.71 -26.00 -3.41
CA GLY A 150 0.06 -25.20 -4.45
C GLY A 150 -0.55 -23.92 -3.90
N GLY A 151 -0.65 -22.89 -4.73
CA GLY A 151 -1.31 -21.66 -4.33
C GLY A 151 -1.80 -20.80 -5.49
N VAL A 152 -2.82 -20.00 -5.21
CA VAL A 152 -3.32 -18.96 -6.12
C VAL A 152 -3.45 -17.67 -5.34
N ASN A 153 -2.92 -16.57 -5.88
CA ASN A 153 -3.16 -15.21 -5.39
C ASN A 153 -4.06 -14.50 -6.39
N LEU A 154 -5.16 -13.89 -5.94
CA LEU A 154 -6.03 -13.10 -6.80
C LEU A 154 -6.81 -12.06 -5.99
N LEU A 155 -6.67 -10.77 -6.33
CA LEU A 155 -7.44 -9.67 -5.73
C LEU A 155 -7.43 -9.67 -4.18
N GLY A 156 -6.28 -9.98 -3.57
CA GLY A 156 -6.10 -10.05 -2.12
C GLY A 156 -6.56 -11.35 -1.46
N TRP A 157 -7.18 -12.27 -2.21
CA TRP A 157 -7.39 -13.64 -1.76
C TRP A 157 -6.16 -14.49 -2.05
N ARG A 158 -5.81 -15.36 -1.10
CA ARG A 158 -4.72 -16.33 -1.26
C ARG A 158 -5.25 -17.72 -0.92
N LEU A 159 -5.42 -18.55 -1.94
CA LEU A 159 -5.68 -19.97 -1.79
C LEU A 159 -4.36 -20.70 -1.63
N ARG A 160 -4.31 -21.65 -0.71
CA ARG A 160 -3.15 -22.50 -0.44
C ARG A 160 -3.62 -23.94 -0.25
N ASN A 161 -2.88 -24.87 -0.84
CA ASN A 161 -3.06 -26.30 -0.70
C ASN A 161 -1.72 -26.94 -0.39
N GLU A 162 -1.70 -27.81 0.61
CA GLU A 162 -0.54 -28.63 0.96
C GLU A 162 -0.97 -30.09 0.87
N SER A 163 -0.22 -30.87 0.10
CA SER A 163 -0.48 -32.27 -0.16
C SER A 163 0.81 -33.08 -0.03
N THR A 164 0.69 -34.31 0.45
CA THR A 164 1.84 -35.19 0.66
C THR A 164 1.58 -36.57 0.10
N TRP A 165 2.62 -37.17 -0.45
CA TRP A 165 2.70 -38.57 -0.83
C TRP A 165 3.93 -39.17 -0.17
N SER A 166 3.83 -40.40 0.30
CA SER A 166 4.98 -41.09 0.88
C SER A 166 4.90 -42.58 0.61
N ARG A 167 6.06 -43.20 0.41
CA ARG A 167 6.17 -44.63 0.20
C ARG A 167 7.33 -45.19 1.00
N THR A 168 7.08 -46.29 1.67
CA THR A 168 8.08 -47.16 2.29
C THR A 168 7.98 -48.53 1.65
N ASP A 169 8.95 -49.42 1.89
CA ASP A 169 8.90 -50.79 1.36
C ASP A 169 7.68 -51.59 1.83
N SER A 170 7.13 -51.26 3.01
CA SER A 170 5.98 -51.97 3.60
C SER A 170 4.62 -51.30 3.36
N ARG A 171 4.61 -50.01 3.00
CA ARG A 171 3.38 -49.19 2.92
C ARG A 171 3.54 -48.02 1.99
N GLU A 172 2.51 -47.78 1.18
CA GLU A 172 2.32 -46.55 0.42
C GLU A 172 1.18 -45.74 1.02
N SER A 173 1.41 -44.43 1.17
CA SER A 173 0.38 -43.44 1.44
C SER A 173 0.15 -42.63 0.16
N PRO A 174 -1.03 -42.75 -0.48
CA PRO A 174 -1.30 -42.05 -1.72
C PRO A 174 -1.27 -40.53 -1.50
N LEU A 175 -1.18 -39.78 -2.60
CA LEU A 175 -1.19 -38.32 -2.54
C LEU A 175 -2.49 -37.85 -1.90
N SER A 176 -2.37 -37.20 -0.74
CA SER A 176 -3.51 -36.71 0.04
C SER A 176 -3.29 -35.26 0.43
N SER A 177 -4.37 -34.47 0.47
CA SER A 177 -4.30 -33.08 0.90
C SER A 177 -4.34 -33.00 2.42
N LEU A 178 -3.25 -32.50 3.02
CA LEU A 178 -3.15 -32.25 4.46
C LEU A 178 -3.95 -31.02 4.88
N ARG A 179 -3.92 -29.96 4.06
CA ARG A 179 -4.71 -28.77 4.32
C ARG A 179 -4.99 -27.98 3.05
N THR A 180 -6.19 -27.43 3.02
CA THR A 180 -6.59 -26.44 2.02
C THR A 180 -7.27 -25.30 2.74
N TYR A 181 -6.76 -24.09 2.51
CA TYR A 181 -7.30 -22.89 3.12
C TYR A 181 -7.21 -21.70 2.18
N ILE A 182 -8.14 -20.78 2.38
CA ILE A 182 -8.16 -19.47 1.74
C ILE A 182 -7.98 -18.42 2.82
N GLN A 183 -7.14 -17.42 2.54
CA GLN A 183 -6.91 -16.31 3.44
C GLN A 183 -7.12 -14.97 2.73
N ARG A 184 -7.55 -13.97 3.49
CA ARG A 184 -7.69 -12.58 3.03
C ARG A 184 -7.52 -11.61 4.19
N ASP A 185 -6.77 -10.55 3.93
CA ASP A 185 -6.55 -9.45 4.87
C ASP A 185 -7.65 -8.40 4.71
N TYR A 186 -8.04 -7.75 5.82
CA TYR A 186 -9.01 -6.67 5.82
C TYR A 186 -8.46 -5.45 6.57
N ALA A 187 -8.50 -4.30 5.91
CA ALA A 187 -8.00 -3.02 6.44
C ALA A 187 -8.76 -2.54 7.69
N TRP A 188 -10.05 -2.83 7.78
CA TRP A 188 -10.87 -2.46 8.93
C TRP A 188 -10.47 -3.35 10.12
N GLY A 189 -9.75 -2.77 11.08
CA GLY A 189 -9.20 -3.50 12.23
C GLY A 189 -7.80 -4.10 12.03
N GLN A 190 -7.13 -3.81 10.91
CA GLN A 190 -5.76 -4.30 10.62
C GLN A 190 -5.61 -5.83 10.80
N GLY A 191 -6.63 -6.59 10.42
CA GLY A 191 -6.70 -8.03 10.64
C GLY A 191 -6.73 -8.84 9.35
N GLY A 192 -6.92 -10.15 9.50
CA GLY A 192 -7.11 -11.07 8.39
C GLY A 192 -7.93 -12.28 8.81
N GLY A 193 -8.57 -12.91 7.82
CA GLY A 193 -9.33 -14.15 8.01
C GLY A 193 -8.65 -15.31 7.30
N VAL A 194 -8.64 -16.48 7.94
CA VAL A 194 -8.23 -17.75 7.36
C VAL A 194 -9.41 -18.71 7.46
N TYR A 195 -9.82 -19.27 6.33
CA TYR A 195 -10.94 -20.20 6.23
C TYR A 195 -10.47 -21.45 5.52
N GLY A 196 -10.66 -22.62 6.10
CA GLY A 196 -10.20 -23.85 5.47
C GLY A 196 -10.54 -25.10 6.25
N ARG A 197 -10.20 -26.23 5.65
CA ARG A 197 -10.25 -27.54 6.27
C ARG A 197 -8.84 -28.09 6.39
N ALA A 198 -8.53 -28.64 7.56
CA ALA A 198 -7.45 -29.61 7.68
C ALA A 198 -8.01 -30.95 7.16
N GLY A 199 -7.31 -31.56 6.22
CA GLY A 199 -7.61 -32.90 5.73
C GLY A 199 -6.79 -33.91 6.53
N VAL A 200 -7.49 -34.74 7.31
CA VAL A 200 -6.98 -36.03 7.78
C VAL A 200 -8.20 -36.95 7.87
N GLU A 201 -8.28 -37.96 6.99
CA GLU A 201 -9.02 -39.21 7.23
C GLU A 201 -8.01 -40.34 7.34
#